data_AF-A0A952B5I6-F1
#
_entry.id   AF-A0A952B5I6-F1
#
_cell.length_a   1.000
_cell.length_b   1.000
_cell.length_c   1.000
_cell.angle_alpha   90.00
_cell.angle_beta   90.00
_cell.angle_gamma   90.00
#
_symmetry.space_group_name_H-M   'P 1'
#
loop_
_entity.id
_entity.type
_entity.pdbx_description
1 polymer ?
#
loop_
_entity_poly.entity_id
_entity_poly.type
_entity_poly.pdbx_seq_one_letter_code
_entity_poly.pdbx_strand_id
1 'polypeptide(L)'
;MKNNRVVFSIKSNSYRLVVAIKYKFQIVFIRFIGTYNEYDRINASKPRRFKMDIRPIKTDEDHEQALRRIEELWNAKVNTPEGDELEVLTTIVEAYEVKHYQILPPDPIEAIKFRMEQLGMKKTDLAPILGGKNRVSEVLNRKGN
;
A
#
# COMPACT_ATOMS: atom_id res chain seq x y z
N MET A 1 16.59 7.07 -27.76
CA MET A 1 17.13 5.69 -27.87
C MET A 1 16.38 4.81 -26.86
N LYS A 2 15.66 3.77 -27.30
CA LYS A 2 14.55 3.17 -26.55
C LYS A 2 14.87 1.90 -25.71
N ASN A 3 16.11 1.42 -25.64
CA ASN A 3 16.43 0.24 -24.82
C ASN A 3 17.90 0.27 -24.36
N ASN A 4 18.17 0.60 -23.08
CA ASN A 4 19.49 0.48 -22.45
C ASN A 4 19.88 -0.98 -22.16
N ARG A 5 19.77 -1.86 -23.16
CA ARG A 5 20.11 -3.28 -23.04
C ARG A 5 21.40 -3.55 -23.79
N VAL A 6 22.35 -4.18 -23.13
CA VAL A 6 23.61 -4.64 -23.74
C VAL A 6 23.66 -6.17 -23.64
N VAL A 7 24.04 -6.82 -24.72
CA VAL A 7 24.16 -8.29 -24.80
C VAL A 7 25.64 -8.62 -25.03
N PHE A 8 26.21 -9.41 -24.14
CA PHE A 8 27.58 -9.88 -24.24
C PHE A 8 27.62 -11.36 -24.62
N SER A 9 28.45 -11.72 -25.60
CA SER A 9 28.81 -13.11 -25.86
C SER A 9 29.96 -13.51 -24.94
N ILE A 10 29.79 -14.63 -24.21
CA ILE A 10 30.81 -15.11 -23.26
C ILE A 10 31.14 -16.58 -23.52
N LYS A 11 32.37 -16.99 -23.18
CA LYS A 11 32.95 -18.33 -23.41
C LYS A 11 32.82 -18.77 -24.87
N SER A 12 33.63 -18.19 -25.77
CA SER A 12 33.64 -18.51 -27.21
C SER A 12 32.23 -18.56 -27.84
N ASN A 13 31.40 -17.57 -27.50
CA ASN A 13 30.04 -17.42 -28.01
C ASN A 13 29.01 -18.47 -27.52
N SER A 14 29.39 -19.40 -26.64
CA SER A 14 28.49 -20.45 -26.14
C SER A 14 27.39 -19.91 -25.21
N TYR A 15 27.60 -18.75 -24.58
CA TYR A 15 26.65 -18.14 -23.64
C TYR A 15 26.38 -16.67 -23.98
N ARG A 16 25.27 -16.16 -23.44
CA ARG A 16 24.82 -14.77 -23.52
C ARG A 16 24.60 -14.24 -22.11
N LEU A 17 25.18 -13.07 -21.84
CA LEU A 17 24.87 -12.24 -20.69
C LEU A 17 24.08 -11.03 -21.16
N VAL A 18 22.86 -10.86 -20.66
CA VAL A 18 22.01 -9.71 -20.99
C VAL A 18 21.95 -8.81 -19.77
N VAL A 19 22.39 -7.56 -19.95
CA VAL A 19 22.32 -6.55 -18.88
C VAL A 19 21.46 -5.37 -19.29
N ALA A 20 20.77 -4.77 -18.32
CA ALA A 20 20.20 -3.45 -18.48
C ALA A 20 20.97 -2.43 -17.64
N ILE A 21 21.46 -1.39 -18.29
CA ILE A 21 22.29 -0.37 -17.65
C ILE A 21 21.45 0.88 -17.43
N LYS A 22 21.29 1.29 -16.18
CA LYS A 22 20.57 2.51 -15.80
C LYS A 22 21.58 3.59 -15.46
N TYR A 23 22.15 4.23 -16.49
CA TYR A 23 23.19 5.25 -16.35
C TYR A 23 22.87 6.35 -15.33
N LYS A 24 21.62 6.84 -15.29
CA LYS A 24 21.17 7.88 -14.33
C LYS A 24 21.36 7.47 -12.86
N PHE A 25 21.26 6.18 -12.56
CA PHE A 25 21.35 5.65 -11.20
C PHE A 25 22.64 4.83 -10.97
N GLN A 26 23.52 4.74 -11.98
CA GLN A 26 24.75 3.93 -11.95
C GLN A 26 24.53 2.45 -11.56
N ILE A 27 23.36 1.88 -11.88
CA ILE A 27 23.01 0.48 -11.55
C ILE A 27 23.04 -0.38 -12.83
N VAL A 28 23.57 -1.61 -12.69
CA VAL A 28 23.54 -2.66 -13.71
C VAL A 28 22.67 -3.81 -13.24
N PHE A 29 21.63 -4.15 -13.99
CA PHE A 29 20.78 -5.31 -13.73
C PHE A 29 21.17 -6.46 -14.66
N ILE A 30 21.57 -7.61 -14.09
CA ILE A 30 21.72 -8.86 -14.83
C ILE A 30 20.33 -9.40 -15.11
N ARG A 31 19.92 -9.45 -16.38
CA ARG A 31 18.59 -9.92 -16.78
C ARG A 31 18.58 -11.37 -17.23
N PHE A 32 19.72 -11.90 -17.69
CA PHE A 32 19.83 -13.27 -18.17
C PHE A 32 21.29 -13.70 -18.26
N ILE A 33 21.56 -14.96 -17.91
CA ILE A 33 22.81 -15.69 -18.21
C ILE A 33 22.41 -17.09 -18.67
N GLY A 34 22.84 -17.48 -19.87
CA GLY A 34 22.52 -18.81 -20.41
C GLY A 34 23.06 -19.01 -21.81
N THR A 35 22.88 -20.20 -22.37
CA THR A 35 23.32 -20.56 -23.71
C THR A 35 22.56 -19.81 -24.80
N TYR A 36 23.10 -19.81 -26.02
CA TYR A 36 22.40 -19.26 -27.19
C TYR A 36 21.02 -19.87 -27.40
N ASN A 37 20.90 -21.20 -27.28
CA ASN A 37 19.64 -21.92 -27.46
C ASN A 37 18.61 -21.62 -26.35
N GLU A 38 19.06 -21.28 -25.14
CA GLU A 38 18.19 -20.83 -24.06
C GLU A 38 17.75 -19.37 -24.27
N TYR A 39 18.67 -18.51 -24.70
CA TYR A 39 18.39 -17.11 -25.03
C TYR A 39 17.35 -16.97 -26.16
N ASP A 40 17.45 -17.80 -27.19
CA ASP A 40 16.53 -17.79 -28.34
C ASP A 40 15.12 -18.26 -27.94
N ARG A 41 15.04 -19.26 -27.05
CA ARG A 41 13.77 -19.79 -26.51
C ARG A 41 13.01 -18.82 -25.62
N ILE A 42 13.71 -17.98 -24.84
CA ILE A 42 13.04 -17.05 -23.90
C ILE A 42 12.50 -15.78 -24.59
N ASN A 43 12.65 -15.64 -25.91
CA ASN A 43 12.36 -14.42 -26.66
C ASN A 43 12.80 -13.17 -25.86
N ALA A 44 14.07 -13.16 -25.41
CA ALA A 44 14.63 -12.17 -24.48
C ALA A 44 14.47 -10.70 -24.93
N SER A 45 14.03 -10.48 -26.18
CA SER A 45 13.60 -9.21 -26.76
C SER A 45 12.34 -8.62 -26.11
N LYS A 46 11.50 -9.46 -25.50
CA LYS A 46 10.29 -9.08 -24.77
C LYS A 46 10.43 -9.58 -23.33
N PRO A 47 10.98 -8.79 -22.40
CA PRO A 47 10.77 -9.11 -20.98
C PRO A 47 9.27 -9.28 -20.79
N ARG A 48 8.82 -10.36 -20.10
CA ARG A 48 7.50 -10.35 -19.46
C ARG A 48 7.52 -9.18 -18.50
N ARG A 49 7.18 -8.00 -19.00
CA ARG A 49 6.92 -6.82 -18.22
C ARG A 49 5.63 -7.20 -17.53
N PHE A 50 5.71 -7.68 -16.29
CA PHE A 50 4.62 -7.47 -15.36
C PHE A 50 4.43 -5.96 -15.36
N LYS A 51 3.48 -5.51 -16.18
CA LYS A 51 3.12 -4.12 -16.29
C LYS A 51 2.05 -3.91 -15.23
N MET A 52 2.48 -4.00 -13.97
CA MET A 52 1.71 -3.44 -12.87
C MET A 52 1.85 -1.93 -13.02
N ASP A 53 0.78 -1.24 -13.42
CA ASP A 53 0.76 0.22 -13.57
C ASP A 53 0.55 0.86 -12.19
N ILE A 54 1.43 0.54 -11.25
CA ILE A 54 1.36 1.03 -9.87
C ILE A 54 1.88 2.46 -9.85
N ARG A 55 1.04 3.38 -9.39
CA ARG A 55 1.35 4.81 -9.27
C ARG A 55 1.41 5.19 -7.78
N PRO A 56 2.33 6.08 -7.38
CA PRO A 56 2.32 6.63 -6.03
C PRO A 56 1.01 7.38 -5.77
N ILE A 57 0.44 7.22 -4.58
CA ILE A 57 -0.72 8.01 -4.11
C ILE A 57 -0.20 9.35 -3.56
N LYS A 58 -0.61 10.46 -4.18
CA LYS A 58 -0.16 11.81 -3.80
C LYS A 58 -1.29 12.76 -3.47
N THR A 59 -2.49 12.49 -3.98
CA THR A 59 -3.68 13.30 -3.81
C THR A 59 -4.82 12.44 -3.28
N ASP A 60 -5.87 13.09 -2.77
CA ASP A 60 -7.08 12.38 -2.34
C ASP A 60 -7.77 11.66 -3.51
N GLU A 61 -7.67 12.21 -4.72
CA GLU A 61 -8.19 11.57 -5.93
C GLU A 61 -7.42 10.27 -6.27
N ASP A 62 -6.10 10.26 -6.11
CA ASP A 62 -5.28 9.05 -6.27
C ASP A 62 -5.67 8.00 -5.21
N HIS A 63 -5.93 8.46 -3.98
CA HIS A 63 -6.28 7.61 -2.84
C HIS A 63 -7.64 6.95 -3.05
N GLU A 64 -8.65 7.72 -3.46
CA GLU A 64 -9.96 7.18 -3.80
C GLU A 64 -9.92 6.19 -4.97
N GLN A 65 -9.11 6.46 -6.00
CA GLN A 65 -8.93 5.53 -7.12
C GLN A 65 -8.29 4.22 -6.65
N ALA A 66 -7.31 4.29 -5.75
CA ALA A 66 -6.68 3.11 -5.17
C ALA A 66 -7.67 2.31 -4.31
N LEU A 67 -8.52 2.97 -3.51
CA LEU A 67 -9.56 2.30 -2.72
C LEU A 67 -10.58 1.58 -3.61
N ARG A 68 -11.06 2.23 -4.68
CA ARG A 68 -11.95 1.57 -5.66
C ARG A 68 -11.30 0.35 -6.29
N ARG A 69 -10.01 0.44 -6.62
CA ARG A 69 -9.27 -0.70 -7.19
C ARG A 69 -9.08 -1.84 -6.18
N ILE A 70 -8.82 -1.54 -4.92
CA ILE A 70 -8.75 -2.53 -3.83
C ILE A 70 -10.08 -3.26 -3.69
N GLU A 71 -11.21 -2.54 -3.75
CA GLU A 71 -12.55 -3.13 -3.67
C GLU A 71 -12.80 -4.14 -4.80
N GLU A 72 -12.42 -3.80 -6.05
CA GLU A 72 -12.48 -4.72 -7.19
C GLU A 72 -11.62 -5.98 -6.99
N LEU A 73 -10.50 -5.84 -6.28
CA LEU A 73 -9.51 -6.89 -6.07
C LEU A 73 -9.75 -7.72 -4.81
N TRP A 74 -10.80 -7.45 -4.02
CA TRP A 74 -11.01 -8.05 -2.69
C TRP A 74 -10.96 -9.60 -2.67
N ASN A 75 -11.41 -10.23 -3.77
CA ASN A 75 -11.42 -11.69 -3.92
C ASN A 75 -10.22 -12.24 -4.71
N ALA A 76 -9.19 -11.43 -4.95
CA ALA A 76 -7.98 -11.85 -5.64
C ALA A 76 -7.28 -12.98 -4.85
N LYS A 77 -6.72 -13.94 -5.58
CA LYS A 77 -6.03 -15.08 -4.96
C LYS A 77 -4.58 -14.70 -4.70
N VAL A 78 -4.03 -15.22 -3.61
CA VAL A 78 -2.61 -15.05 -3.26
C VAL A 78 -1.73 -15.65 -4.37
N ASN A 79 -0.61 -14.99 -4.66
CA ASN A 79 0.32 -15.35 -5.74
C ASN A 79 -0.28 -15.28 -7.16
N THR A 80 -1.33 -14.48 -7.37
CA THR A 80 -1.76 -14.07 -8.72
C THR A 80 -1.39 -12.61 -8.97
N PRO A 81 -1.31 -12.17 -10.23
CA PRO A 81 -1.01 -10.77 -10.55
C PRO A 81 -1.92 -9.78 -9.84
N GLU A 82 -3.20 -10.12 -9.69
CA GLU A 82 -4.22 -9.35 -8.98
C GLU A 82 -4.01 -9.36 -7.47
N GLY A 83 -3.57 -10.48 -6.89
CA GLY A 83 -3.22 -10.58 -5.48
C GLY A 83 -1.97 -9.76 -5.13
N ASP A 84 -0.94 -9.84 -5.98
CA ASP A 84 0.26 -9.02 -5.86
C ASP A 84 -0.07 -7.52 -6.00
N GLU A 85 -1.01 -7.16 -6.90
CA GLU A 85 -1.50 -5.78 -7.05
C GLU A 85 -2.23 -5.31 -5.78
N LEU A 86 -3.12 -6.14 -5.22
CA LEU A 86 -3.85 -5.86 -3.99
C LEU A 86 -2.89 -5.61 -2.82
N GLU A 87 -1.87 -6.46 -2.66
CA GLU A 87 -0.87 -6.34 -1.59
C GLU A 87 -0.12 -5.00 -1.68
N VAL A 88 0.33 -4.63 -2.88
CA VAL A 88 1.04 -3.36 -3.06
C VAL A 88 0.12 -2.14 -2.89
N LEU A 89 -1.10 -2.18 -3.45
CA LEU A 89 -2.07 -1.08 -3.31
C LEU A 89 -2.42 -0.82 -1.85
N THR A 90 -2.66 -1.87 -1.07
CA THR A 90 -2.95 -1.76 0.36
C THR A 90 -1.79 -1.08 1.09
N THR A 91 -0.55 -1.50 0.81
CA THR A 91 0.66 -0.94 1.42
C THR A 91 0.82 0.55 1.14
N ILE A 92 0.58 1.00 -0.10
CA ILE A 92 0.75 2.41 -0.46
C ILE A 92 -0.42 3.29 0.01
N VAL A 93 -1.64 2.74 0.11
CA VAL A 93 -2.80 3.41 0.73
C VAL A 93 -2.52 3.67 2.19
N GLU A 94 -2.08 2.65 2.94
CA GLU A 94 -1.73 2.79 4.36
C GLU A 94 -0.66 3.88 4.56
N ALA A 95 0.39 3.87 3.74
CA ALA A 95 1.45 4.87 3.82
C ALA A 95 0.97 6.30 3.50
N TYR A 96 -0.04 6.46 2.64
CA TYR A 96 -0.68 7.75 2.36
C TYR A 96 -1.55 8.18 3.55
N GLU A 97 -2.40 7.29 4.04
CA GLU A 97 -3.33 7.54 5.15
C GLU A 97 -2.59 7.91 6.42
N VAL A 98 -1.54 7.18 6.81
CA VAL A 98 -0.72 7.52 7.99
C VAL A 98 -0.19 8.95 7.95
N LYS A 99 0.08 9.49 6.75
CA LYS A 99 0.58 10.86 6.57
C LYS A 99 -0.53 11.92 6.52
N HIS A 100 -1.69 11.58 5.97
CA HIS A 100 -2.75 12.55 5.66
C HIS A 100 -3.94 12.47 6.63
N TYR A 101 -4.29 11.27 7.06
CA TYR A 101 -5.36 10.97 7.99
C TYR A 101 -4.75 10.39 9.27
N GLN A 102 -4.48 11.28 10.23
CA GLN A 102 -4.21 10.82 11.58
C GLN A 102 -5.47 10.09 12.07
N ILE A 103 -5.32 8.88 12.62
CA ILE A 103 -6.34 8.31 13.49
C ILE A 103 -6.35 9.25 14.71
N LEU A 104 -7.15 10.31 14.63
CA LEU A 104 -7.37 11.19 15.75
C LEU A 104 -7.96 10.29 16.85
N PRO A 105 -7.39 10.29 18.07
CA PRO A 105 -8.05 9.62 19.17
C PRO A 105 -9.50 10.11 19.19
N PRO A 106 -10.49 9.20 19.32
CA PRO A 106 -11.88 9.61 19.38
C PRO A 106 -11.98 10.73 20.42
N ASP A 107 -12.70 11.79 20.08
CA ASP A 107 -12.97 12.89 21.00
C ASP A 107 -13.25 12.27 22.38
N PRO A 108 -12.54 12.66 23.46
CA PRO A 108 -12.63 11.96 24.74
C PRO A 108 -14.07 11.80 25.23
N ILE A 109 -14.95 12.74 24.89
CA ILE A 109 -16.37 12.67 25.21
C ILE A 109 -17.09 11.64 24.34
N GLU A 110 -16.82 11.60 23.04
CA GLU A 110 -17.32 10.56 22.15
C GLU A 110 -16.83 9.16 22.53
N ALA A 111 -15.57 9.02 22.96
CA ALA A 111 -15.03 7.77 23.48
C ALA A 111 -15.78 7.29 24.74
N ILE A 112 -16.10 8.22 25.65
CA ILE A 112 -16.91 7.93 26.85
C ILE A 112 -18.32 7.49 26.44
N LYS A 113 -18.98 8.21 25.53
CA LYS A 113 -20.34 7.87 25.07
C LYS A 113 -20.39 6.50 24.39
N PHE A 114 -19.44 6.22 23.51
CA PHE A 114 -19.31 4.93 22.85
C PHE A 114 -19.13 3.80 23.87
N ARG A 115 -18.27 4.01 24.88
CA ARG A 115 -18.07 3.01 25.94
C ARG A 115 -19.30 2.80 26.80
N MET A 116 -20.07 3.86 27.08
CA MET A 116 -21.34 3.75 27.79
C MET A 116 -22.36 2.92 27.00
N GLU A 117 -22.47 3.13 25.70
CA GLU A 117 -23.36 2.36 24.82
C GLU A 117 -23.02 0.87 24.82
N GLN A 118 -21.73 0.54 24.64
CA GLN A 118 -21.24 -0.84 24.64
C GLN A 118 -21.52 -1.59 25.97
N LEU A 119 -21.58 -0.85 27.08
CA LEU A 119 -21.83 -1.40 28.41
C LEU A 119 -23.31 -1.29 28.83
N GLY A 120 -24.20 -0.75 27.99
CA GLY A 120 -25.58 -0.45 28.36
C GLY A 120 -25.70 0.55 29.52
N MET A 121 -24.69 1.38 29.73
CA MET A 121 -24.54 2.27 30.87
C MET A 121 -25.28 3.60 30.64
N LYS A 122 -26.02 4.06 31.65
CA LYS A 122 -26.77 5.32 31.58
C LYS A 122 -25.91 6.48 32.09
N LYS A 123 -26.24 7.71 31.68
CA LYS A 123 -25.58 8.94 32.19
C LYS A 123 -25.64 9.05 33.71
N THR A 124 -26.71 8.54 34.33
CA THR A 124 -26.86 8.51 35.79
C THR A 124 -25.78 7.69 36.48
N ASP A 125 -25.27 6.67 35.82
CA ASP A 125 -24.34 5.70 36.40
C ASP A 125 -22.92 6.27 36.49
N LEU A 126 -22.66 7.37 35.76
CA LEU A 126 -21.44 8.15 35.88
C LEU A 126 -21.44 9.14 37.07
N ALA A 127 -22.59 9.40 37.69
CA ALA A 127 -22.70 10.40 38.76
C ALA A 127 -21.83 10.08 39.99
N PRO A 128 -21.73 8.82 40.48
CA PRO A 128 -20.83 8.47 41.58
C PRO A 128 -19.35 8.69 41.23
N ILE A 129 -18.98 8.53 39.96
CA ILE A 129 -17.60 8.62 39.48
C ILE A 129 -17.20 10.09 39.26
N LEU A 130 -18.09 10.89 38.66
CA LEU A 130 -17.81 12.26 38.25
C LEU A 130 -18.19 13.32 39.29
N GLY A 131 -18.76 12.93 40.43
CA GLY A 131 -19.12 13.83 41.53
C GLY A 131 -20.49 14.50 41.36
N GLY A 132 -21.46 13.79 40.78
CA GLY A 132 -22.87 14.19 40.69
C GLY A 132 -23.36 14.49 39.28
N LYS A 133 -24.69 14.55 39.12
CA LYS A 133 -25.38 14.70 37.82
C LYS A 133 -24.99 15.98 37.06
N ASN A 134 -24.72 17.07 37.77
CA ASN A 134 -24.31 18.35 37.16
C ASN A 134 -22.97 18.21 36.45
N ARG A 135 -21.98 17.57 37.10
CA ARG A 135 -20.65 17.34 36.51
C ARG A 135 -20.68 16.37 35.34
N VAL A 136 -21.55 15.35 35.39
CA VAL A 136 -21.77 14.47 34.23
C VAL A 136 -22.28 15.26 33.02
N SER A 137 -23.26 16.13 33.22
CA SER A 137 -23.81 16.98 32.15
C SER A 137 -22.77 17.95 31.60
N GLU A 138 -21.99 18.58 32.47
CA GLU A 138 -20.92 19.50 32.10
C GLU A 138 -19.85 18.81 31.23
N VAL A 139 -19.40 17.62 31.65
CA VAL A 139 -18.38 16.84 30.93
C VAL A 139 -18.91 16.35 29.59
N LEU A 140 -20.11 15.75 29.54
CA LEU A 140 -20.64 15.13 28.32
C LEU A 140 -21.13 16.13 27.25
N ASN A 141 -21.31 17.40 27.61
CA ASN A 141 -21.77 18.46 26.70
C ASN A 141 -20.65 19.44 26.31
N ARG A 142 -19.45 19.30 26.87
CA ARG A 142 -18.29 20.09 26.44
C ARG A 142 -17.86 19.61 25.04
N LYS A 143 -17.58 20.55 24.13
CA LYS A 143 -16.91 20.22 22.86
C LYS A 143 -15.43 19.97 23.16
N GLY A 144 -14.87 18.85 22.69
CA GLY A 144 -13.41 18.66 22.72
C GLY A 144 -12.73 19.78 21.94
N ASN A 145 -11.65 20.32 22.50
CA ASN A 145 -10.73 21.20 21.79
C ASN A 145 -9.69 20.37 21.07
#